data_AF-A0A147HQL8-F1
#
_entry.id   AF-A0A147HQL8-F1
#
_cell.length_a   1.000
_cell.length_b   1.000
_cell.length_c   1.000
_cell.angle_alpha   90.00
_cell.angle_beta   90.00
_cell.angle_gamma   90.00
#
_symmetry.space_group_name_H-M   'P 1'
#
loop_
_entity.id
_entity.type
_entity.pdbx_description
1 polymer ?
#
loop_
_entity_poly.entity_id
_entity_poly.type
_entity_poly.pdbx_seq_one_letter_code
_entity_poly.pdbx_strand_id
1 'polypeptide(L)'
;MGGYSQRVRDSILPLSVADTLPAAFAEWSFTENTVDHETPIETCELCGQQDLRYHFEIANPYTEAALWVGSHCILQFDVAGMEDGRRLSPEAAKRHLAKLTQRMQLESCIRALEQLATKEVNPVLSGALDYYRRNKKLTPKYAAVVFWKLRTFRIDHHPSFFQVELRRAQH
;
A
#
# COMPACT_ATOMS: atom_id res chain seq x y z
N MET A 1 21.14 -15.05 16.00
CA MET A 1 20.07 -14.67 15.05
C MET A 1 18.82 -15.45 15.41
N GLY A 2 17.80 -14.80 15.97
CA GLY A 2 16.51 -15.44 16.20
C GLY A 2 15.83 -15.77 14.86
N GLY A 3 15.19 -16.95 14.77
CA GLY A 3 14.36 -17.30 13.63
C GLY A 3 13.17 -16.35 13.45
N TYR A 4 12.48 -16.45 12.31
CA TYR A 4 11.30 -15.63 11.98
C TYR A 4 10.31 -15.50 13.15
N SER A 5 9.93 -16.62 13.76
CA SER A 5 9.00 -16.65 14.89
C SER A 5 9.52 -15.98 16.17
N GLN A 6 10.84 -15.95 16.37
CA GLN A 6 11.43 -15.30 17.53
C GLN A 6 11.37 -13.79 17.38
N ARG A 7 11.67 -13.24 16.20
CA ARG A 7 11.55 -11.79 15.95
C ARG A 7 10.13 -11.29 16.17
N VAL A 8 9.15 -12.00 15.64
CA VAL A 8 7.73 -11.69 15.84
C VAL A 8 7.36 -11.66 17.33
N ARG A 9 7.85 -12.65 18.09
CA ARG A 9 7.65 -12.70 19.54
C ARG A 9 8.29 -11.52 20.25
N ASP A 10 9.53 -11.21 19.92
CA ASP A 10 10.31 -10.13 20.54
C ASP A 10 9.72 -8.76 20.22
N SER A 11 9.04 -8.60 19.08
CA SER A 11 8.34 -7.37 18.71
C SER A 11 6.98 -7.22 19.40
N ILE A 12 6.15 -8.29 19.44
CA ILE A 12 4.75 -8.18 19.87
C ILE A 12 4.57 -8.31 21.39
N LEU A 13 5.26 -9.26 22.04
CA LEU A 13 5.00 -9.57 23.46
C LEU A 13 5.33 -8.41 24.41
N PRO A 14 6.45 -7.68 24.25
CA PRO A 14 6.76 -6.55 25.15
C PRO A 14 5.77 -5.39 25.07
N LEU A 15 4.93 -5.37 24.01
CA LEU A 15 3.95 -4.31 23.74
C LEU A 15 2.51 -4.78 23.98
N SER A 16 2.33 -6.00 24.51
CA SER A 16 1.04 -6.60 24.83
C SER A 16 0.84 -6.73 26.35
N VAL A 17 -0.42 -6.85 26.76
CA VAL A 17 -0.76 -7.22 28.14
C VAL A 17 -0.58 -8.74 28.33
N ALA A 18 -0.95 -9.53 27.32
CA ALA A 18 -0.77 -10.96 27.31
C ALA A 18 0.69 -11.42 27.19
N ASP A 19 1.01 -12.55 27.81
CA ASP A 19 2.33 -13.19 27.84
C ASP A 19 2.51 -14.32 26.81
N THR A 20 1.43 -14.70 26.11
CA THR A 20 1.45 -15.72 25.05
C THR A 20 1.14 -15.12 23.69
N LEU A 21 1.77 -15.65 22.63
CA LEU A 21 1.60 -15.14 21.25
C LEU A 21 0.14 -15.10 20.78
N PRO A 22 -0.69 -16.17 20.93
CA PRO A 22 -2.07 -16.12 20.46
C PRO A 22 -2.91 -15.08 21.19
N ALA A 23 -2.72 -14.94 22.50
CA ALA A 23 -3.45 -13.94 23.29
C ALA A 23 -2.96 -12.52 22.97
N ALA A 24 -1.65 -12.32 22.82
CA ALA A 24 -1.08 -11.06 22.39
C ALA A 24 -1.66 -10.62 21.05
N PHE A 25 -1.64 -11.45 20.01
CA PHE A 25 -2.24 -11.08 18.72
C PHE A 25 -3.74 -10.79 18.80
N ALA A 26 -4.45 -11.35 19.78
CA ALA A 26 -5.86 -11.06 19.94
C ALA A 26 -6.14 -9.63 20.43
N GLU A 27 -5.14 -8.95 21.00
CA GLU A 27 -5.20 -7.56 21.43
C GLU A 27 -4.97 -6.57 20.28
N TRP A 28 -4.36 -7.00 19.18
CA TRP A 28 -3.95 -6.09 18.10
C TRP A 28 -4.95 -6.07 16.96
N SER A 29 -5.12 -4.89 16.37
CA SER A 29 -5.96 -4.71 15.18
C SER A 29 -5.38 -3.68 14.22
N PHE A 30 -5.54 -3.94 12.92
CA PHE A 30 -5.28 -2.97 11.87
C PHE A 30 -6.16 -1.72 12.02
N THR A 31 -5.55 -0.54 11.95
CA THR A 31 -6.20 0.75 12.26
C THR A 31 -6.77 1.48 11.05
N GLU A 32 -6.70 0.89 9.85
CA GLU A 32 -6.98 1.54 8.56
C GLU A 32 -5.92 2.56 8.10
N ASN A 33 -4.92 2.87 8.93
CA ASN A 33 -3.83 3.76 8.55
C ASN A 33 -2.83 3.02 7.65
N THR A 34 -2.53 3.64 6.50
CA THR A 34 -1.67 3.08 5.46
C THR A 34 -0.70 4.14 4.93
N VAL A 35 0.53 3.74 4.64
CA VAL A 35 1.55 4.60 4.03
C VAL A 35 2.15 3.91 2.81
N ASP A 36 2.21 4.63 1.70
CA ASP A 36 3.00 4.28 0.51
C ASP A 36 4.28 5.09 0.52
N HIS A 37 5.42 4.44 0.78
CA HIS A 37 6.74 5.06 0.81
C HIS A 37 7.33 5.29 -0.59
N GLU A 38 6.57 4.94 -1.64
CA GLU A 38 6.91 5.05 -3.07
C GLU A 38 8.03 4.08 -3.50
N THR A 39 9.01 3.87 -2.64
CA THR A 39 10.14 2.96 -2.80
C THR A 39 10.15 1.88 -1.71
N PRO A 40 10.67 0.68 -2.00
CA PRO A 40 10.74 -0.41 -1.04
C PRO A 40 11.94 -0.24 -0.09
N ILE A 41 11.82 0.69 0.87
CA ILE A 41 12.93 1.06 1.78
C ILE A 41 12.65 0.72 3.24
N GLU A 42 11.43 0.34 3.57
CA GLU A 42 11.02 0.16 4.94
C GLU A 42 11.18 -1.26 5.46
N THR A 43 11.17 -1.39 6.78
CA THR A 43 11.26 -2.68 7.48
C THR A 43 9.99 -2.92 8.29
N CYS A 44 9.42 -4.12 8.16
CA CYS A 44 8.30 -4.56 8.99
C CYS A 44 8.69 -4.58 10.47
N GLU A 45 8.03 -3.78 11.29
CA GLU A 45 8.36 -3.69 12.72
C GLU A 45 7.97 -4.96 13.49
N LEU A 46 7.10 -5.82 12.92
CA LEU A 46 6.72 -7.10 13.51
C LEU A 46 7.70 -8.23 13.19
N CYS A 47 8.00 -8.49 11.91
CA CYS A 47 8.79 -9.66 11.51
C CYS A 47 10.24 -9.35 11.11
N GLY A 48 10.57 -8.05 10.97
CA GLY A 48 11.87 -7.57 10.52
C GLY A 48 12.15 -7.77 9.03
N GLN A 49 11.14 -8.10 8.22
CA GLN A 49 11.30 -8.17 6.76
C GLN A 49 11.59 -6.78 6.20
N GLN A 50 12.68 -6.66 5.45
CA GLN A 50 13.12 -5.43 4.78
C GLN A 50 12.44 -5.26 3.41
N ASP A 51 12.72 -4.13 2.77
CA ASP A 51 12.28 -3.76 1.43
C ASP A 51 10.75 -3.68 1.27
N LEU A 52 10.07 -3.18 2.31
CA LEU A 52 8.66 -2.86 2.24
C LEU A 52 8.45 -1.48 1.62
N ARG A 53 7.55 -1.42 0.62
CA ARG A 53 7.04 -0.15 0.09
C ARG A 53 5.79 0.33 0.83
N TYR A 54 4.95 -0.61 1.25
CA TYR A 54 3.67 -0.32 1.89
C TYR A 54 3.71 -0.70 3.36
N HIS A 55 3.32 0.25 4.19
CA HIS A 55 3.13 0.07 5.62
C HIS A 55 1.65 0.17 5.98
N PHE A 56 1.26 -0.69 6.90
CA PHE A 56 -0.07 -0.79 7.47
C PHE A 56 0.08 -0.74 8.98
N GLU A 57 -0.63 0.17 9.64
CA GLU A 57 -0.52 0.32 11.10
C GLU A 57 -1.43 -0.70 11.79
N ILE A 58 -0.87 -1.43 12.74
CA ILE A 58 -1.62 -2.20 13.73
C ILE A 58 -1.42 -1.53 15.09
N ALA A 59 -2.45 -1.53 15.91
CA ALA A 59 -2.40 -0.97 17.26
C ALA A 59 -2.97 -1.92 18.30
N ASN A 60 -2.45 -1.79 19.52
CA ASN A 60 -2.99 -2.42 20.72
C ASN A 60 -3.74 -1.36 21.54
N PRO A 61 -5.08 -1.44 21.65
CA PRO A 61 -5.87 -0.47 22.41
C PRO A 61 -5.66 -0.57 23.92
N TYR A 62 -5.04 -1.65 24.44
CA TYR A 62 -4.78 -1.81 25.88
C TYR A 62 -3.46 -1.16 26.34
N THR A 63 -2.49 -0.99 25.43
CA THR A 63 -1.17 -0.44 25.74
C THR A 63 -0.86 0.85 24.98
N GLU A 64 -1.75 1.29 24.09
CA GLU A 64 -1.56 2.41 23.16
C GLU A 64 -0.34 2.22 22.23
N ALA A 65 0.22 1.01 22.18
CA ALA A 65 1.32 0.69 21.27
C ALA A 65 0.82 0.57 19.83
N ALA A 66 1.65 0.99 18.88
CA ALA A 66 1.41 0.85 17.45
C ALA A 66 2.65 0.31 16.74
N LEU A 67 2.44 -0.45 15.68
CA LEU A 67 3.50 -0.98 14.82
C LEU A 67 3.13 -0.82 13.34
N TRP A 68 4.11 -0.46 12.53
CA TRP A 68 4.01 -0.45 11.08
C TRP A 68 4.48 -1.79 10.49
N VAL A 69 3.57 -2.46 9.79
CA VAL A 69 3.81 -3.82 9.30
C VAL A 69 3.49 -3.96 7.82
N GLY A 70 4.03 -5.01 7.21
CA GLY A 70 3.62 -5.44 5.87
C GLY A 70 2.28 -6.16 5.89
N SER A 71 1.54 -6.10 4.77
CA SER A 71 0.25 -6.79 4.61
C SER A 71 0.32 -8.30 4.84
N HIS A 72 1.47 -8.92 4.57
CA HIS A 72 1.70 -10.34 4.85
C HIS A 72 1.56 -10.67 6.35
N CYS A 73 2.12 -9.83 7.22
CA CYS A 73 2.01 -10.00 8.67
C CYS A 73 0.57 -9.86 9.15
N ILE A 74 -0.19 -8.92 8.59
CA ILE A 74 -1.61 -8.76 8.94
C ILE A 74 -2.40 -10.03 8.64
N LEU A 75 -2.18 -10.62 7.47
CA LEU A 75 -2.88 -11.83 7.04
C LEU A 75 -2.39 -13.09 7.77
N GLN A 76 -1.08 -13.20 8.02
CA GLN A 76 -0.50 -14.39 8.64
C GLN A 76 -0.89 -14.54 10.12
N PHE A 77 -1.01 -13.41 10.84
CA PHE A 77 -1.28 -13.41 12.28
C PHE A 77 -2.72 -13.02 12.62
N ASP A 78 -3.59 -12.88 11.61
CA ASP A 78 -5.02 -12.57 11.78
C ASP A 78 -5.27 -11.31 12.62
N VAL A 79 -4.40 -10.30 12.49
CA VAL A 79 -4.55 -8.97 13.13
C VAL A 79 -5.35 -8.01 12.24
N ALA A 80 -6.16 -8.55 11.35
CA ALA A 80 -7.02 -7.76 10.48
C ALA A 80 -8.08 -7.01 11.30
N GLY A 81 -8.51 -5.86 10.77
CA GLY A 81 -9.48 -4.98 11.43
C GLY A 81 -10.80 -5.68 11.78
N MET A 82 -11.52 -5.06 12.70
CA MET A 82 -12.89 -5.46 13.03
C MET A 82 -13.89 -4.68 12.17
N GLU A 83 -14.84 -5.38 11.55
CA GLU A 83 -16.00 -4.79 10.87
C GLU A 83 -17.24 -5.06 11.74
N ASP A 84 -17.95 -4.02 12.15
CA ASP A 84 -19.13 -4.10 13.04
C ASP A 84 -18.89 -4.91 14.34
N GLY A 85 -17.70 -4.76 14.94
CA GLY A 85 -17.32 -5.46 16.17
C GLY A 85 -17.00 -6.95 15.97
N ARG A 86 -16.87 -7.42 14.72
CA ARG A 86 -16.46 -8.78 14.37
C ARG A 86 -15.15 -8.76 13.60
N ARG A 87 -14.28 -9.74 13.85
CA ARG A 87 -13.09 -9.93 13.02
C ARG A 87 -13.49 -10.25 11.60
N LEU A 88 -12.83 -9.59 10.65
CA LEU A 88 -12.95 -9.93 9.24
C LEU A 88 -12.51 -11.38 9.01
N SER A 89 -13.18 -12.09 8.09
CA SER A 89 -12.67 -13.39 7.63
C SER A 89 -11.32 -13.18 6.92
N PRO A 90 -10.43 -14.19 6.85
CA PRO A 90 -9.17 -14.09 6.13
C PRO A 90 -9.34 -13.62 4.67
N GLU A 91 -10.38 -14.07 3.98
CA GLU A 91 -10.70 -13.64 2.61
C GLU A 91 -11.17 -12.19 2.56
N ALA A 92 -11.97 -11.76 3.54
CA ALA A 92 -12.43 -10.38 3.64
C ALA A 92 -11.26 -9.43 3.92
N ALA A 93 -10.40 -9.77 4.89
CA ALA A 93 -9.17 -9.06 5.20
C ALA A 93 -8.25 -8.94 3.99
N LYS A 94 -8.03 -10.04 3.25
CA LYS A 94 -7.22 -10.04 2.03
C LYS A 94 -7.80 -9.12 0.95
N ARG A 95 -9.12 -9.17 0.72
CA ARG A 95 -9.79 -8.26 -0.23
C ARG A 95 -9.68 -6.80 0.21
N HIS A 96 -9.79 -6.55 1.50
CA HIS A 96 -9.71 -5.21 2.07
C HIS A 96 -8.31 -4.59 1.89
N LEU A 97 -7.26 -5.31 2.32
CA LEU A 97 -5.87 -4.88 2.12
C LEU A 97 -5.52 -4.70 0.63
N ALA A 98 -6.07 -5.54 -0.24
CA ALA A 98 -5.90 -5.39 -1.68
C ALA A 98 -6.54 -4.09 -2.21
N LYS A 99 -7.73 -3.72 -1.74
CA LYS A 99 -8.38 -2.45 -2.09
C LYS A 99 -7.57 -1.25 -1.61
N LEU A 100 -7.06 -1.28 -0.37
CA LEU A 100 -6.20 -0.23 0.17
C LEU A 100 -4.91 -0.09 -0.63
N THR A 101 -4.28 -1.21 -1.00
CA THR A 101 -3.09 -1.21 -1.85
C THR A 101 -3.39 -0.62 -3.23
N GLN A 102 -4.51 -1.00 -3.86
CA GLN A 102 -4.91 -0.42 -5.15
C GLN A 102 -5.18 1.09 -5.07
N ARG A 103 -5.75 1.57 -3.95
CA ARG A 103 -5.93 3.01 -3.69
C ARG A 103 -4.58 3.72 -3.64
N MET A 104 -3.63 3.21 -2.85
CA MET A 104 -2.28 3.78 -2.76
C MET A 104 -1.56 3.79 -4.12
N GLN A 105 -1.67 2.71 -4.90
CA GLN A 105 -1.12 2.66 -6.27
C GLN A 105 -1.72 3.71 -7.19
N LEU A 106 -3.05 3.90 -7.14
CA LEU A 106 -3.73 4.93 -7.91
C LEU A 106 -3.24 6.34 -7.53
N GLU A 107 -3.12 6.61 -6.23
CA GLU A 107 -2.61 7.88 -5.70
C GLU A 107 -1.16 8.12 -6.12
N SER A 108 -0.30 7.10 -6.09
CA SER A 108 1.08 7.17 -6.59
C SER A 108 1.13 7.56 -8.08
N CYS A 109 0.27 6.96 -8.92
CA CYS A 109 0.15 7.37 -10.33
C CYS A 109 -0.29 8.83 -10.48
N ILE A 110 -1.25 9.29 -9.67
CA ILE A 110 -1.72 10.68 -9.71
C ILE A 110 -0.59 11.64 -9.30
N ARG A 111 0.15 11.35 -8.23
CA ARG A 111 1.30 12.17 -7.79
C ARG A 111 2.37 12.26 -8.89
N ALA A 112 2.68 11.15 -9.54
CA ALA A 112 3.62 11.15 -10.66
C ALA A 112 3.14 12.03 -11.83
N LEU A 113 1.85 12.00 -12.16
CA LEU A 113 1.25 12.84 -13.20
C LEU A 113 1.22 14.34 -12.80
N GLU A 114 0.98 14.66 -11.53
CA GLU A 114 1.03 16.02 -11.00
C GLU A 114 2.45 16.60 -11.05
N GLN A 115 3.44 15.83 -10.62
CA GLN A 115 4.85 16.20 -10.76
C GLN A 115 5.19 16.45 -12.23
N LEU A 116 4.70 15.59 -13.13
CA LEU A 116 4.94 15.70 -14.55
C LEU A 116 4.31 16.96 -15.16
N ALA A 117 3.07 17.28 -14.81
CA ALA A 117 2.39 18.50 -15.24
C ALA A 117 3.05 19.78 -14.68
N THR A 118 3.73 19.67 -13.53
CA THR A 118 4.50 20.78 -12.93
C THR A 118 5.86 20.98 -13.61
N LYS A 119 6.52 19.90 -14.04
CA LYS A 119 7.83 19.94 -14.72
C LYS A 119 7.75 20.54 -16.12
N GLU A 120 6.62 20.36 -16.81
CA GLU A 120 6.41 20.88 -18.15
C GLU A 120 4.96 21.32 -18.35
N VAL A 121 4.77 22.61 -18.62
CA VAL A 121 3.46 23.16 -18.98
C VAL A 121 3.11 22.69 -20.39
N ASN A 122 2.35 21.60 -20.47
CA ASN A 122 1.94 20.98 -21.71
C ASN A 122 0.47 20.57 -21.64
N PRO A 123 -0.41 21.06 -22.54
CA PRO A 123 -1.84 20.73 -22.52
C PRO A 123 -2.15 19.23 -22.59
N VAL A 124 -1.25 18.43 -23.18
CA VAL A 124 -1.39 16.97 -23.23
C VAL A 124 -1.16 16.34 -21.86
N LEU A 125 -0.21 16.86 -21.07
CA LEU A 125 0.12 16.34 -19.74
C LEU A 125 -0.97 16.72 -18.73
N SER A 126 -1.44 17.96 -18.75
CA SER A 126 -2.59 18.38 -17.93
C SER A 126 -3.86 17.61 -18.32
N GLY A 127 -4.09 17.43 -19.62
CA GLY A 127 -5.21 16.62 -20.13
C GLY A 127 -5.12 15.14 -19.72
N ALA A 128 -3.91 14.57 -19.69
CA ALA A 128 -3.69 13.20 -19.22
C ALA A 128 -3.99 13.06 -17.71
N LEU A 129 -3.54 14.02 -16.89
CA LEU A 129 -3.84 14.06 -15.45
C LEU A 129 -5.35 14.14 -15.18
N ASP A 130 -6.04 15.09 -15.84
CA ASP A 130 -7.49 15.26 -15.67
C ASP A 130 -8.27 14.02 -16.15
N TYR A 131 -7.84 13.43 -17.26
CA TYR A 131 -8.44 12.20 -17.77
C TYR A 131 -8.22 11.03 -16.79
N TYR A 132 -7.00 10.89 -16.25
CA TYR A 132 -6.66 9.81 -15.33
C TYR A 132 -7.43 9.93 -14.00
N ARG A 133 -7.58 11.14 -13.45
CA ARG A 133 -8.39 11.38 -12.24
C ARG A 133 -9.85 10.95 -12.42
N ARG A 134 -10.43 11.16 -13.61
CA ARG A 134 -11.83 10.80 -13.89
C ARG A 134 -12.01 9.33 -14.23
N ASN A 135 -11.12 8.77 -15.04
CA ASN A 135 -11.29 7.44 -15.64
C ASN A 135 -10.46 6.34 -14.97
N LYS A 136 -9.50 6.73 -14.11
CA LYS A 136 -8.53 5.84 -13.43
C LYS A 136 -7.70 5.00 -14.42
N LYS A 137 -7.59 5.46 -15.67
CA LYS A 137 -6.94 4.81 -16.80
C LYS A 137 -6.35 5.84 -17.74
N LEU A 138 -5.31 5.47 -18.48
CA LEU A 138 -4.77 6.22 -19.60
C LEU A 138 -5.28 5.65 -20.93
N THR A 139 -5.44 6.52 -21.93
CA THR A 139 -5.57 6.10 -23.33
C THR A 139 -4.19 5.75 -23.90
N PRO A 140 -4.09 4.98 -25.01
CA PRO A 140 -2.78 4.69 -25.62
C PRO A 140 -2.01 5.96 -26.01
N LYS A 141 -2.71 7.00 -26.47
CA LYS A 141 -2.13 8.31 -26.78
C LYS A 141 -1.53 8.98 -25.54
N TYR A 142 -2.28 9.01 -24.42
CA TYR A 142 -1.75 9.59 -23.19
C TYR A 142 -0.63 8.74 -22.60
N ALA A 143 -0.76 7.41 -22.59
CA ALA A 143 0.26 6.49 -22.07
C ALA A 143 1.61 6.67 -22.78
N ALA A 144 1.61 6.78 -24.11
CA ALA A 144 2.84 7.00 -24.88
C ALA A 144 3.58 8.27 -24.45
N VAL A 145 2.86 9.39 -24.32
CA VAL A 145 3.44 10.68 -23.92
C VAL A 145 3.86 10.67 -22.45
N VAL A 146 2.99 10.18 -21.56
CA VAL A 146 3.24 10.12 -20.12
C VAL A 146 4.48 9.28 -19.83
N PHE A 147 4.58 8.04 -20.32
CA PHE A 147 5.73 7.19 -20.02
C PHE A 147 7.04 7.72 -20.61
N TRP A 148 6.99 8.33 -21.79
CA TRP A 148 8.16 9.00 -22.35
C TRP A 148 8.62 10.15 -21.46
N LYS A 149 7.70 11.00 -20.99
CA LYS A 149 8.04 12.15 -20.17
C LYS A 149 8.43 11.79 -18.73
N LEU A 150 7.78 10.81 -18.11
CA LEU A 150 8.17 10.29 -16.79
C LEU A 150 9.63 9.82 -16.80
N ARG A 151 10.03 9.07 -17.84
CA ARG A 151 11.43 8.67 -18.04
C ARG A 151 12.35 9.86 -18.29
N THR A 152 11.92 10.80 -19.13
CA THR A 152 12.72 11.99 -19.48
C THR A 152 13.03 12.85 -18.25
N PHE A 153 12.05 13.05 -17.37
CA PHE A 153 12.21 13.84 -16.16
C PHE A 153 12.68 13.03 -14.93
N ARG A 154 12.91 11.72 -15.10
CA ARG A 154 13.29 10.79 -14.02
C ARG A 154 12.35 10.86 -12.82
N ILE A 155 11.05 10.96 -13.10
CA ILE A 155 10.01 10.89 -12.07
C ILE A 155 9.86 9.42 -11.68
N ASP A 156 10.03 9.12 -10.39
CA ASP A 156 9.85 7.77 -9.90
C ASP A 156 8.41 7.30 -10.11
N HIS A 157 8.27 6.08 -10.61
CA HIS A 157 6.97 5.48 -10.90
C HIS A 157 7.11 3.98 -11.11
N HIS A 158 6.06 3.24 -10.78
CA HIS A 158 5.95 1.84 -11.14
C HIS A 158 5.02 1.69 -12.37
N PRO A 159 5.54 1.34 -13.57
CA PRO A 159 4.73 1.33 -14.79
C PRO A 159 3.48 0.44 -14.71
N SER A 160 3.53 -0.68 -13.98
CA SER A 160 2.38 -1.59 -13.88
C SER A 160 1.19 -1.04 -13.08
N PHE A 161 1.38 0.08 -12.35
CA PHE A 161 0.28 0.71 -11.62
C PHE A 161 -0.61 1.56 -12.53
N PHE A 162 -0.08 1.97 -13.69
CA PHE A 162 -0.86 2.68 -14.69
C PHE A 162 -1.72 1.70 -15.48
N GLN A 163 -3.03 1.81 -15.31
CA GLN A 163 -3.96 1.09 -16.19
C GLN A 163 -4.05 1.80 -17.53
N VAL A 164 -3.83 1.06 -18.62
CA VAL A 164 -3.97 1.58 -20.00
C VAL A 164 -5.13 0.86 -20.68
N GLU A 165 -6.10 1.62 -21.17
CA GLU A 165 -7.20 1.06 -21.97
C GLU A 165 -6.71 0.75 -23.39
N LEU A 166 -6.56 -0.54 -23.70
CA LEU A 166 -6.29 -1.00 -25.06
C LEU A 166 -7.62 -1.15 -25.81
N ARG A 167 -8.16 -0.06 -26.36
CA ARG A 167 -9.27 -0.22 -27.32
C ARG A 167 -8.74 -0.95 -28.56
N ARG A 168 -9.29 -2.14 -28.85
CA ARG A 168 -9.29 -2.69 -30.22
C ARG A 168 -10.18 -1.78 -31.05
N ALA A 169 -9.60 -0.91 -31.86
CA ALA A 169 -10.31 -0.37 -33.01
C ALA A 169 -10.46 -1.53 -34.01
N GLN A 170 -11.64 -2.15 -34.06
CA GLN A 170 -12.08 -2.84 -35.26
C GLN A 170 -12.18 -1.75 -36.36
N HIS A 171 -11.28 -1.83 -37.33
CA HIS A 171 -11.48 -1.25 -38.65
C HIS A 171 -12.21 -2.28 -39.52
#